data_AF-A0A2E0QTN7-F1
#
_entry.id   AF-A0A2E0QTN7-F1
#
_cell.length_a   1.000
_cell.length_b   1.000
_cell.length_c   1.000
_cell.angle_alpha   90.00
_cell.angle_beta   90.00
_cell.angle_gamma   90.00
#
_symmetry.space_group_name_H-M   'P 1'
#
loop_
_entity.id
_entity.type
_entity.pdbx_description
1 polymer ?
#
loop_
_entity_poly.entity_id
_entity_poly.type
_entity_poly.pdbx_seq_one_letter_code
_entity_poly.pdbx_strand_id
1 'polypeptide(L)'
;MVPRKPDFAPRSTDLERETPHPIETIPPKRLYPAASPLSVSGMDILKAIQVLGFHSRAMENFAEAQYLEGFVGSLNPYCGHLEEQNFKEVMECMVALKEFVRMPSEGSIAVHRYVHRLLHRSRALVLDGHEGERENKMTDEDRETLNSWLKAISETWLLIQEEADEKTIHSTYEQYVGQPAPEALAAGKTGNGNPV
;
A
#
# COMPACT_ATOMS: atom_id res chain seq x y z
N MET A 1 18.26 -23.30 60.97
CA MET A 1 17.90 -22.11 60.18
C MET A 1 16.61 -22.41 59.42
N VAL A 2 15.60 -21.56 59.55
CA VAL A 2 14.30 -21.73 58.88
C VAL A 2 14.01 -20.42 58.12
N PRO A 3 13.72 -20.44 56.81
CA PRO A 3 13.42 -19.23 56.06
C PRO A 3 12.02 -18.70 56.42
N ARG A 4 11.92 -17.41 56.75
CA ARG A 4 10.63 -16.72 56.94
C ARG A 4 9.95 -16.53 55.58
N LYS A 5 8.64 -16.81 55.50
CA LYS A 5 7.80 -16.37 54.38
C LYS A 5 7.57 -14.85 54.47
N PRO A 6 7.47 -14.11 53.36
CA PRO A 6 7.02 -12.72 53.37
C PRO A 6 5.49 -12.64 53.52
N ASP A 7 5.03 -11.70 54.34
CA ASP A 7 3.61 -11.39 54.51
C ASP A 7 3.05 -10.66 53.28
N PHE A 8 1.95 -11.16 52.72
CA PHE A 8 1.15 -10.45 51.72
C PHE A 8 -0.05 -9.79 52.39
N ALA A 9 0.05 -8.50 52.67
CA ALA A 9 -1.11 -7.67 52.96
C ALA A 9 -1.84 -7.30 51.65
N PRO A 10 -3.18 -7.42 51.57
CA PRO A 10 -3.92 -7.04 50.37
C PRO A 10 -3.93 -5.52 50.20
N ARG A 11 -3.45 -5.02 49.05
CA ARG A 11 -3.65 -3.61 48.68
C ARG A 11 -5.07 -3.43 48.16
N SER A 12 -5.85 -2.62 48.87
CA SER A 12 -7.06 -2.02 48.32
C SER A 12 -6.64 -0.91 47.36
N THR A 13 -7.06 -1.01 46.10
CA THR A 13 -7.11 0.12 45.17
C THR A 13 -8.39 -0.01 44.38
N ASP A 14 -9.41 0.74 44.81
CA ASP A 14 -10.55 1.05 43.96
C ASP A 14 -10.03 1.72 42.69
N LEU A 15 -10.21 1.06 41.54
CA LEU A 15 -10.15 1.72 40.25
C LEU A 15 -11.59 1.97 39.83
N GLU A 16 -11.95 3.25 39.76
CA GLU A 16 -13.26 3.69 39.32
C GLU A 16 -13.53 3.16 37.90
N ARG A 17 -14.70 2.56 37.71
CA ARG A 17 -15.15 2.14 36.37
C ARG A 17 -15.62 3.36 35.61
N GLU A 18 -14.69 4.08 34.97
CA GLU A 18 -15.07 5.04 33.94
C GLU A 18 -15.80 4.31 32.81
N THR A 19 -17.10 4.57 32.68
CA THR A 19 -17.89 4.14 31.54
C THR A 19 -17.41 4.90 30.31
N PRO A 20 -16.98 4.26 29.21
CA PRO A 20 -16.65 4.98 27.99
C PRO A 20 -17.91 5.67 27.47
N HIS A 21 -17.86 7.00 27.39
CA HIS A 21 -18.90 7.80 26.77
C HIS A 21 -19.09 7.37 25.30
N PRO A 22 -20.32 7.44 24.76
CA PRO A 22 -20.55 7.10 23.36
C PRO A 22 -19.75 8.03 22.46
N ILE A 23 -18.86 7.45 21.65
CA ILE A 23 -18.16 8.18 20.59
C ILE A 23 -19.21 8.61 19.57
N GLU A 24 -19.52 9.91 19.52
CA GLU A 24 -20.34 10.46 18.45
C GLU A 24 -19.67 10.17 17.11
N THR A 25 -20.37 9.43 16.25
CA THR A 25 -19.89 9.13 14.91
C THR A 25 -19.96 10.40 14.06
N ILE A 26 -18.90 11.20 14.07
CA ILE A 26 -18.74 12.33 13.16
C ILE A 26 -18.56 11.76 11.74
N PRO A 27 -19.50 11.96 10.80
CA PRO A 27 -19.31 11.54 9.42
C PRO A 27 -18.23 12.42 8.77
N PRO A 28 -17.29 11.86 7.98
CA PRO A 28 -16.22 12.63 7.36
C PRO A 28 -16.74 13.49 6.19
N LYS A 29 -17.39 14.61 6.51
CA LYS A 29 -17.76 15.66 5.57
C LYS A 29 -16.86 16.89 5.74
N ARG A 30 -15.98 17.10 4.75
CA ARG A 30 -15.32 18.36 4.34
C ARG A 30 -14.64 19.22 5.42
N LEU A 31 -13.30 19.13 5.47
CA LEU A 31 -12.37 20.08 6.10
C LEU A 31 -11.09 20.14 5.22
N TYR A 32 -10.46 21.26 4.87
CA TYR A 32 -10.84 22.68 5.03
C TYR A 32 -10.91 23.45 3.66
N PRO A 33 -9.91 24.18 3.10
CA PRO A 33 -10.20 25.29 2.17
C PRO A 33 -9.50 25.22 0.78
N ALA A 34 -9.89 26.11 -0.13
CA ALA A 34 -9.39 26.16 -1.51
C ALA A 34 -8.18 27.09 -1.70
N ALA A 35 -7.02 26.51 -2.06
CA ALA A 35 -5.83 27.08 -2.75
C ALA A 35 -4.69 26.02 -2.62
N SER A 36 -3.88 25.65 -3.61
CA SER A 36 -3.71 26.05 -5.03
C SER A 36 -3.09 24.87 -5.80
N PRO A 37 -3.14 24.83 -7.15
CA PRO A 37 -2.88 23.60 -7.90
C PRO A 37 -1.38 23.32 -8.13
N LEU A 38 -0.91 22.18 -7.60
CA LEU A 38 0.28 21.49 -8.08
C LEU A 38 -0.13 20.06 -8.44
N SER A 39 -0.62 19.88 -9.65
CA SER A 39 -1.01 18.56 -10.17
C SER A 39 -0.67 18.46 -11.66
N VAL A 40 0.15 17.45 -12.00
CA VAL A 40 0.49 17.09 -13.38
C VAL A 40 -0.18 15.76 -13.78
N SER A 41 -0.95 15.15 -12.88
CA SER A 41 -1.70 13.89 -13.09
C SER A 41 -3.19 13.96 -12.75
N GLY A 42 -3.71 15.13 -12.36
CA GLY A 42 -5.09 15.31 -11.88
C GLY A 42 -5.31 14.94 -10.41
N MET A 43 -4.41 14.17 -9.79
CA MET A 43 -4.42 13.90 -8.35
C MET A 43 -3.80 15.08 -7.57
N ASP A 44 -4.42 15.45 -6.45
CA ASP A 44 -3.90 16.44 -5.51
C ASP A 44 -2.83 15.83 -4.57
N ILE A 45 -1.83 16.61 -4.16
CA ILE A 45 -0.71 16.15 -3.31
C ILE A 45 -1.21 15.56 -1.98
N LEU A 46 -2.16 16.21 -1.30
CA LEU A 46 -2.68 15.71 -0.02
C LEU A 46 -3.47 14.40 -0.22
N LYS A 47 -4.22 14.32 -1.32
CA LYS A 47 -4.93 13.08 -1.71
C LYS A 47 -3.94 11.95 -2.02
N ALA A 48 -2.86 12.23 -2.75
CA ALA A 48 -1.82 11.24 -3.06
C ALA A 48 -1.10 10.74 -1.80
N ILE A 49 -0.76 11.61 -0.84
CA ILE A 49 -0.18 11.21 0.45
C ILE A 49 -1.13 10.27 1.22
N GLN A 50 -2.43 10.58 1.24
CA GLN A 50 -3.44 9.76 1.92
C GLN A 50 -3.62 8.38 1.26
N VAL A 51 -3.71 8.34 -0.07
CA VAL A 51 -3.88 7.10 -0.84
C VAL A 51 -2.65 6.21 -0.72
N LEU A 52 -1.44 6.76 -0.83
CA LEU A 52 -0.20 6.00 -0.62
C LEU A 52 -0.05 5.53 0.85
N GLY A 53 -0.47 6.35 1.83
CA GLY A 53 -0.51 5.97 3.24
C GLY A 53 -1.50 4.83 3.55
N PHE A 54 -2.61 4.79 2.81
CA PHE A 54 -3.60 3.70 2.81
C PHE A 54 -3.03 2.41 2.22
N HIS A 55 -2.54 2.41 0.98
CA HIS A 55 -2.02 1.21 0.33
C HIS A 55 -0.79 0.63 1.04
N SER A 56 0.06 1.47 1.67
CA SER A 56 1.19 1.03 2.49
C SER A 56 0.79 0.54 3.90
N ARG A 57 -0.49 0.63 4.29
CA ARG A 57 -1.06 0.31 5.61
C ARG A 57 -0.36 1.07 6.76
N ALA A 58 0.21 2.24 6.46
CA ALA A 58 1.18 2.95 7.29
C ALA A 58 0.60 4.14 8.07
N MET A 59 -0.64 4.50 7.79
CA MET A 59 -1.42 5.42 8.61
C MET A 59 -1.89 4.70 9.89
N GLU A 60 -2.28 5.46 10.91
CA GLU A 60 -2.77 4.92 12.19
C GLU A 60 -4.30 5.08 12.35
N ASN A 61 -4.95 5.83 11.45
CA ASN A 61 -6.31 6.34 11.66
C ASN A 61 -7.44 5.60 10.92
N PHE A 62 -7.14 4.61 10.06
CA PHE A 62 -8.20 3.79 9.44
C PHE A 62 -8.55 2.58 10.32
N ALA A 63 -9.81 2.15 10.25
CA ALA A 63 -10.25 0.91 10.87
C ALA A 63 -9.60 -0.30 10.19
N GLU A 64 -9.34 -1.38 10.96
CA GLU A 64 -8.60 -2.55 10.47
C GLU A 64 -9.17 -3.18 9.20
N ALA A 65 -10.50 -3.21 9.08
CA ALA A 65 -11.22 -3.71 7.90
C ALA A 65 -10.94 -2.90 6.62
N GLN A 66 -10.72 -1.57 6.73
CA GLN A 66 -10.48 -0.71 5.57
C GLN A 66 -9.10 -0.98 4.96
N TYR A 67 -8.10 -1.33 5.77
CA TYR A 67 -6.76 -1.61 5.25
C TYR A 67 -6.71 -2.83 4.34
N LEU A 68 -7.63 -3.80 4.48
CA LEU A 68 -7.66 -5.02 3.66
C LEU A 68 -7.90 -4.73 2.17
N GLU A 69 -8.48 -3.59 1.84
CA GLU A 69 -8.72 -3.16 0.45
C GLU A 69 -7.49 -2.49 -0.19
N GLY A 70 -6.47 -2.09 0.59
CA GLY A 70 -5.25 -1.45 0.07
C GLY A 70 -4.15 -2.45 -0.34
N PHE A 71 -3.17 -2.02 -1.14
CA PHE A 71 -2.17 -2.89 -1.79
C PHE A 71 -1.45 -3.86 -0.83
N VAL A 72 -0.98 -3.39 0.33
CA VAL A 72 -0.31 -4.25 1.33
C VAL A 72 -1.32 -5.08 2.13
N GLY A 73 -2.56 -4.64 2.25
CA GLY A 73 -3.60 -5.31 3.03
C GLY A 73 -4.30 -6.44 2.29
N SER A 74 -4.51 -6.31 0.98
CA SER A 74 -5.07 -7.37 0.12
C SER A 74 -4.15 -8.59 0.00
N LEU A 75 -2.89 -8.45 0.43
CA LEU A 75 -1.90 -9.51 0.56
C LEU A 75 -1.91 -10.20 1.94
N ASN A 76 -2.70 -9.72 2.91
CA ASN A 76 -2.66 -10.24 4.28
C ASN A 76 -4.02 -10.22 5.03
N PRO A 77 -4.80 -11.33 4.98
CA PRO A 77 -4.52 -12.56 4.23
C PRO A 77 -4.73 -12.36 2.71
N TYR A 78 -3.95 -13.06 1.89
CA TYR A 78 -4.17 -13.09 0.44
C TYR A 78 -5.46 -13.88 0.11
N CYS A 79 -6.36 -13.23 -0.64
CA CYS A 79 -7.74 -13.71 -0.88
C CYS A 79 -7.95 -14.45 -2.22
N GLY A 80 -6.88 -14.87 -2.90
CA GLY A 80 -6.99 -15.66 -4.14
C GLY A 80 -6.97 -14.86 -5.45
N HIS A 81 -6.68 -13.56 -5.39
CA HIS A 81 -6.40 -12.71 -6.54
C HIS A 81 -5.60 -11.47 -6.11
N LEU A 82 -4.88 -10.88 -7.04
CA LEU A 82 -4.33 -9.53 -6.92
C LEU A 82 -5.30 -8.48 -7.48
N GLU A 83 -5.38 -7.31 -6.82
CA GLU A 83 -6.15 -6.17 -7.31
C GLU A 83 -5.22 -5.22 -8.10
N GLU A 84 -5.38 -5.19 -9.43
CA GLU A 84 -4.56 -4.37 -10.33
C GLU A 84 -4.82 -2.86 -10.13
N GLN A 85 -6.03 -2.48 -9.70
CA GLN A 85 -6.36 -1.09 -9.41
C GLN A 85 -5.51 -0.53 -8.24
N ASN A 86 -5.23 -1.36 -7.23
CA ASN A 86 -4.33 -1.00 -6.13
C ASN A 86 -2.90 -0.72 -6.61
N PHE A 87 -2.42 -1.44 -7.63
CA PHE A 87 -1.11 -1.17 -8.24
C PHE A 87 -1.12 0.17 -8.99
N LYS A 88 -2.15 0.40 -9.81
CA LYS A 88 -2.31 1.64 -10.59
C LYS A 88 -2.34 2.87 -9.69
N GLU A 89 -3.16 2.87 -8.63
CA GLU A 89 -3.27 4.00 -7.70
C GLU A 89 -1.94 4.30 -6.97
N VAL A 90 -1.16 3.28 -6.62
CA VAL A 90 0.19 3.45 -6.04
C VAL A 90 1.14 4.14 -7.03
N MET A 91 1.11 3.74 -8.31
CA MET A 91 1.95 4.36 -9.35
C MET A 91 1.54 5.81 -9.63
N GLU A 92 0.23 6.08 -9.75
CA GLU A 92 -0.31 7.43 -9.91
C GLU A 92 0.07 8.35 -8.73
N CYS A 93 0.04 7.84 -7.50
CA CYS A 93 0.49 8.57 -6.32
C CYS A 93 1.97 8.94 -6.40
N MET A 94 2.85 8.02 -6.81
CA MET A 94 4.29 8.31 -6.93
C MET A 94 4.56 9.39 -7.98
N VAL A 95 3.88 9.34 -9.14
CA VAL A 95 4.00 10.37 -10.18
C VAL A 95 3.49 11.73 -9.67
N ALA A 96 2.36 11.76 -8.96
CA ALA A 96 1.82 12.99 -8.37
C ALA A 96 2.75 13.60 -7.30
N LEU A 97 3.51 12.76 -6.59
CA LEU A 97 4.37 13.18 -5.48
C LEU A 97 5.83 13.44 -5.88
N LYS A 98 6.21 13.25 -7.15
CA LYS A 98 7.61 13.30 -7.62
C LYS A 98 8.39 14.57 -7.21
N GLU A 99 7.75 15.73 -7.24
CA GLU A 99 8.37 17.00 -6.81
C GLU A 99 8.28 17.20 -5.29
N PHE A 100 7.19 16.74 -4.69
CA PHE A 100 6.92 16.89 -3.26
C PHE A 100 7.94 16.13 -2.39
N VAL A 101 8.37 14.95 -2.81
CA VAL A 101 9.32 14.11 -2.05
C VAL A 101 10.73 14.70 -1.97
N ARG A 102 11.05 15.70 -2.80
CA ARG A 102 12.30 16.47 -2.75
C ARG A 102 12.26 17.58 -1.69
N MET A 103 11.08 17.96 -1.22
CA MET A 103 10.93 19.02 -0.21
C MET A 103 11.30 18.50 1.19
N PRO A 104 12.17 19.19 1.96
CA PRO A 104 12.52 18.79 3.32
C PRO A 104 11.35 19.07 4.28
N SER A 105 10.42 18.11 4.38
CA SER A 105 9.18 18.23 5.15
C SER A 105 8.78 16.90 5.80
N GLU A 106 8.05 16.97 6.92
CA GLU A 106 7.41 15.83 7.58
C GLU A 106 6.59 14.97 6.60
N GLY A 107 5.84 15.62 5.69
CA GLY A 107 5.04 14.92 4.70
C GLY A 107 5.88 14.17 3.67
N SER A 108 7.00 14.74 3.22
CA SER A 108 7.95 14.02 2.36
C SER A 108 8.51 12.80 3.09
N ILE A 109 9.02 12.97 4.33
CA ILE A 109 9.55 11.88 5.16
C ILE A 109 8.51 10.76 5.32
N ALA A 110 7.23 11.10 5.51
CA ALA A 110 6.14 10.14 5.55
C ALA A 110 5.98 9.37 4.22
N VAL A 111 6.06 10.04 3.06
CA VAL A 111 6.01 9.40 1.73
C VAL A 111 7.19 8.44 1.53
N HIS A 112 8.43 8.84 1.85
CA HIS A 112 9.60 7.94 1.78
C HIS A 112 9.38 6.68 2.64
N ARG A 113 8.84 6.84 3.85
CA ARG A 113 8.46 5.72 4.75
C ARG A 113 7.34 4.85 4.17
N TYR A 114 6.35 5.43 3.50
CA TYR A 114 5.24 4.71 2.88
C TYR A 114 5.72 3.81 1.72
N VAL A 115 6.55 4.33 0.82
CA VAL A 115 7.12 3.54 -0.30
C VAL A 115 8.02 2.41 0.24
N HIS A 116 8.89 2.71 1.22
CA HIS A 116 9.70 1.69 1.88
C HIS A 116 8.83 0.58 2.50
N ARG A 117 7.79 0.96 3.26
CA ARG A 117 6.90 -0.03 3.90
C ARG A 117 6.13 -0.86 2.87
N LEU A 118 5.69 -0.26 1.77
CA LEU A 118 5.01 -0.95 0.68
C LEU A 118 5.92 -2.02 0.07
N LEU A 119 7.14 -1.66 -0.34
CA LEU A 119 8.10 -2.60 -0.93
C LEU A 119 8.50 -3.71 0.07
N HIS A 120 8.90 -3.36 1.28
CA HIS A 120 9.39 -4.33 2.26
C HIS A 120 8.29 -5.25 2.80
N ARG A 121 7.08 -4.72 3.12
CA ARG A 121 6.01 -5.55 3.67
C ARG A 121 5.41 -6.48 2.61
N SER A 122 5.23 -6.01 1.39
CA SER A 122 4.75 -6.87 0.29
C SER A 122 5.72 -8.00 0.02
N ARG A 123 7.05 -7.73 -0.03
CA ARG A 123 8.07 -8.78 -0.19
C ARG A 123 8.05 -9.81 0.94
N ALA A 124 7.93 -9.40 2.20
CA ALA A 124 7.84 -10.34 3.33
C ALA A 124 6.60 -11.25 3.24
N LEU A 125 5.45 -10.69 2.84
CA LEU A 125 4.21 -11.46 2.62
C LEU A 125 4.34 -12.48 1.47
N VAL A 126 5.12 -12.16 0.44
CA VAL A 126 5.38 -13.05 -0.71
C VAL A 126 6.39 -14.13 -0.38
N LEU A 127 7.54 -13.77 0.21
CA LEU A 127 8.74 -14.61 0.27
C LEU A 127 8.78 -15.51 1.50
N ASP A 128 8.46 -14.96 2.68
CA ASP A 128 8.73 -15.65 3.93
C ASP A 128 7.58 -16.58 4.32
N GLY A 129 6.38 -16.33 3.78
CA GLY A 129 5.13 -16.76 4.40
C GLY A 129 4.93 -16.03 5.73
N HIS A 130 3.69 -15.90 6.20
CA HIS A 130 3.52 -15.33 7.53
C HIS A 130 3.92 -16.34 8.60
N GLU A 131 4.88 -15.98 9.46
CA GLU A 131 5.13 -16.69 10.72
C GLU A 131 3.81 -16.84 11.48
N GLY A 132 3.24 -18.06 11.47
CA GLY A 132 2.04 -18.42 12.22
C GLY A 132 0.74 -18.61 11.43
N GLU A 133 0.65 -18.20 10.16
CA GLU A 133 -0.59 -18.36 9.37
C GLU A 133 -0.45 -19.23 8.12
N ARG A 134 -1.50 -20.05 7.93
CA ARG A 134 -1.62 -21.16 6.97
C ARG A 134 -1.14 -20.80 5.57
N GLU A 135 -0.28 -21.66 5.00
CA GLU A 135 0.07 -21.80 3.57
C GLU A 135 -0.39 -20.63 2.69
N ASN A 136 0.52 -19.70 2.36
CA ASN A 136 0.22 -18.63 1.40
C ASN A 136 -0.20 -19.27 0.07
N LYS A 137 -1.50 -19.18 -0.26
CA LYS A 137 -2.14 -19.81 -1.44
C LYS A 137 -1.97 -19.01 -2.73
N MET A 138 -1.12 -17.99 -2.74
CA MET A 138 -0.81 -17.23 -3.95
C MET A 138 -0.14 -18.13 -4.98
N THR A 139 -0.74 -18.19 -6.17
CA THR A 139 -0.25 -18.99 -7.30
C THR A 139 1.11 -18.47 -7.77
N ASP A 140 1.82 -19.27 -8.56
CA ASP A 140 3.07 -18.82 -9.15
C ASP A 140 2.83 -17.67 -10.15
N GLU A 141 1.68 -17.63 -10.83
CA GLU A 141 1.31 -16.51 -11.70
C GLU A 141 1.14 -15.20 -10.92
N ASP A 142 0.33 -15.19 -9.84
CA ASP A 142 0.17 -13.99 -9.01
C ASP A 142 1.49 -13.61 -8.32
N ARG A 143 2.33 -14.59 -7.95
CA ARG A 143 3.68 -14.35 -7.42
C ARG A 143 4.57 -13.63 -8.43
N GLU A 144 4.54 -14.03 -9.70
CA GLU A 144 5.27 -13.37 -10.79
C GLU A 144 4.72 -11.97 -11.11
N THR A 145 3.39 -11.82 -11.14
CA THR A 145 2.71 -10.53 -11.34
C THR A 145 3.06 -9.54 -10.21
N LEU A 146 2.94 -9.94 -8.95
CA LEU A 146 3.28 -9.09 -7.81
C LEU A 146 4.77 -8.76 -7.76
N ASN A 147 5.67 -9.70 -8.09
CA ASN A 147 7.10 -9.40 -8.22
C ASN A 147 7.37 -8.35 -9.32
N SER A 148 6.63 -8.41 -10.44
CA SER A 148 6.71 -7.44 -11.53
C SER A 148 6.21 -6.05 -11.09
N TRP A 149 5.10 -5.97 -10.36
CA TRP A 149 4.60 -4.72 -9.77
C TRP A 149 5.56 -4.13 -8.74
N LEU A 150 6.14 -4.95 -7.86
CA LEU A 150 7.12 -4.49 -6.87
C LEU A 150 8.44 -4.03 -7.50
N LYS A 151 8.81 -4.63 -8.64
CA LYS A 151 9.91 -4.15 -9.47
C LYS A 151 9.57 -2.79 -10.08
N ALA A 152 8.40 -2.65 -10.73
CA ALA A 152 7.91 -1.39 -11.29
C ALA A 152 7.92 -0.24 -10.29
N ILE A 153 7.38 -0.48 -9.08
CA ILE A 153 7.35 0.51 -7.99
C ILE A 153 8.77 0.89 -7.57
N SER A 154 9.67 -0.09 -7.43
CA SER A 154 11.07 0.16 -7.04
C SER A 154 11.85 0.93 -8.11
N GLU A 155 11.61 0.66 -9.40
CA GLU A 155 12.24 1.35 -10.53
C GLU A 155 11.72 2.78 -10.67
N THR A 156 10.40 2.98 -10.65
CA THR A 156 9.78 4.32 -10.66
C THR A 156 10.22 5.17 -9.47
N TRP A 157 10.32 4.58 -8.28
CA TRP A 157 10.82 5.29 -7.10
C TRP A 157 12.28 5.71 -7.23
N LEU A 158 13.15 4.83 -7.75
CA LEU A 158 14.55 5.17 -8.02
C LEU A 158 14.65 6.35 -9.00
N LEU A 159 13.93 6.30 -10.12
CA LEU A 159 13.92 7.36 -11.14
C LEU A 159 13.45 8.72 -10.59
N ILE A 160 12.47 8.74 -9.68
CA ILE A 160 12.02 9.97 -9.00
C ILE A 160 13.15 10.59 -8.16
N GLN A 161 13.93 9.75 -7.46
CA GLN A 161 15.04 10.14 -6.58
C GLN A 161 16.28 10.57 -7.38
N GLU A 162 16.53 9.95 -8.53
CA GLU A 162 17.61 10.29 -9.47
C GLU A 162 17.29 11.51 -10.35
N GLU A 163 16.15 12.17 -10.11
CA GLU A 163 15.69 13.34 -10.87
C GLU A 163 15.53 13.08 -12.38
N ALA A 164 15.15 11.85 -12.74
CA ALA A 164 14.86 11.48 -14.13
C ALA A 164 13.72 12.33 -14.71
N ASP A 165 13.76 12.54 -16.03
CA ASP A 165 12.74 13.32 -16.71
C ASP A 165 11.38 12.61 -16.69
N GLU A 166 10.32 13.41 -16.85
CA GLU A 166 8.94 12.94 -16.76
C GLU A 166 8.62 11.84 -17.78
N LYS A 167 9.16 11.89 -19.00
CA LYS A 167 8.92 10.85 -20.01
C LYS A 167 9.57 9.53 -19.61
N THR A 168 10.77 9.58 -19.03
CA THR A 168 11.44 8.38 -18.50
C THR A 168 10.61 7.76 -17.38
N ILE A 169 10.13 8.55 -16.42
CA ILE A 169 9.27 8.08 -15.30
C ILE A 169 7.95 7.45 -15.81
N HIS A 170 7.23 8.11 -16.73
CA HIS A 170 5.99 7.56 -17.31
C HIS A 170 6.24 6.29 -18.14
N SER A 171 7.37 6.20 -18.85
CA SER A 171 7.69 5.02 -19.67
C SER A 171 7.85 3.75 -18.84
N THR A 172 8.29 3.85 -17.59
CA THR A 172 8.30 2.73 -16.64
C THR A 172 6.87 2.31 -16.32
N TYR A 173 5.97 3.26 -16.02
CA TYR A 173 4.56 2.96 -15.74
C TYR A 173 3.83 2.28 -16.92
N GLU A 174 3.99 2.82 -18.13
CA GLU A 174 3.36 2.29 -19.35
C GLU A 174 3.78 0.84 -19.66
N GLN A 175 5.03 0.46 -19.34
CA GLN A 175 5.52 -0.91 -19.55
C GLN A 175 4.78 -1.97 -18.71
N TYR A 176 4.18 -1.58 -17.58
CA TYR A 176 3.47 -2.50 -16.67
C TYR A 176 1.94 -2.35 -16.71
N VAL A 177 1.40 -1.19 -17.11
CA VAL A 177 -0.06 -0.96 -17.25
C VAL A 177 -0.58 -1.18 -18.68
N GLY A 178 0.30 -1.14 -19.69
CA GLY A 178 -0.05 -1.33 -21.09
C GLY A 178 0.04 -2.78 -21.61
N GLN A 179 0.53 -3.74 -20.81
CA GLN A 179 0.63 -5.13 -21.25
C GLN A 179 -0.68 -5.89 -21.00
N PRO A 180 -1.34 -6.45 -22.04
CA PRO A 180 -2.47 -7.33 -21.82
C PRO A 180 -1.99 -8.63 -21.15
N ALA A 181 -2.81 -9.19 -20.26
CA ALA A 181 -2.52 -10.45 -19.59
C ALA A 181 -2.11 -11.55 -20.59
N PRO A 182 -1.17 -12.45 -20.24
CA PRO A 182 -0.56 -13.38 -21.19
C PRO A 182 -1.56 -14.30 -21.93
N GLU A 183 -2.75 -14.54 -21.36
CA GLU A 183 -3.84 -15.28 -22.02
C GLU A 183 -4.35 -14.61 -23.30
N ALA A 184 -4.33 -13.27 -23.38
CA ALA A 184 -4.80 -12.53 -24.55
C ALA A 184 -3.91 -12.75 -25.79
N LEU A 185 -2.62 -13.05 -25.59
CA LEU A 185 -1.69 -13.41 -26.67
C LEU A 185 -1.87 -14.85 -27.16
N ALA A 186 -2.43 -15.74 -26.35
CA ALA A 186 -2.72 -17.12 -26.73
C ALA A 186 -3.99 -17.24 -27.59
N ALA A 187 -5.00 -16.40 -27.34
CA ALA A 187 -6.29 -16.41 -28.06
C ALA A 187 -6.19 -15.99 -29.54
N GLY A 188 -5.12 -15.29 -29.95
CA GLY A 188 -4.96 -14.71 -31.29
C GLY A 188 -4.55 -15.68 -32.42
N LYS A 189 -4.40 -16.98 -32.16
CA LYS A 189 -3.92 -17.98 -33.16
C LYS A 189 -4.95 -19.04 -33.54
N THR A 190 -6.19 -18.65 -33.82
CA THR A 190 -7.09 -19.47 -34.66
C THR A 190 -7.75 -18.63 -35.74
N GLY A 191 -7.80 -19.15 -36.97
CA GLY A 191 -8.56 -18.55 -38.07
C GLY A 191 -7.80 -17.57 -38.98
N ASN A 192 -7.01 -18.10 -39.91
CA ASN A 192 -7.24 -17.76 -41.31
C ASN A 192 -6.75 -18.87 -42.24
N GLY A 193 -7.64 -19.82 -42.52
CA GLY A 193 -7.54 -20.59 -43.77
C GLY A 193 -7.97 -19.67 -44.90
N ASN A 194 -7.30 -19.75 -46.05
CA ASN A 194 -7.73 -19.01 -47.24
C ASN A 194 -7.73 -19.97 -48.45
N PRO A 195 -8.86 -20.14 -49.15
CA PRO A 195 -8.94 -20.96 -50.34
C PRO A 195 -8.74 -20.13 -51.62
N VAL A 196 -7.81 -20.54 -52.48
CA VAL A 196 -7.93 -20.59 -53.95
C VAL A 196 -7.05 -21.74 -54.44
#